data_AF-A0A7L5T5E9-F1
#
_entry.id   AF-A0A7L5T5E9-F1
#
_cell.length_a   1.000
_cell.length_b   1.000
_cell.length_c   1.000
_cell.angle_alpha   90.00
_cell.angle_beta   90.00
_cell.angle_gamma   90.00
#
_symmetry.space_group_name_H-M   'P 1'
#
loop_
_entity.id
_entity.type
_entity.pdbx_description
1 polymer ?
#
loop_
_entity_poly.entity_id
_entity_poly.type
_entity_poly.pdbx_seq_one_letter_code
_entity_poly.pdbx_strand_id
1 'polypeptide(L)'
;MRAFPVRYCDGMSARNVDPADEWPLPPPWMWGCGKCTELYRAMKQAPKLVDAALEELGPGVDCDPHDSIVSTQIRLARHIATRHVSELPEADEECERCVSDASGNLPAVLALEHRARHLFAPPSIVDML
;
A
#
# COMPACT_ATOMS: atom_id res chain seq x y z
N MET A 1 -54.35 1.02 -9.48
CA MET A 1 -52.99 1.26 -8.95
C MET A 1 -52.02 0.47 -9.81
N ARG A 2 -51.19 1.13 -10.63
CA ARG A 2 -50.21 0.47 -11.50
C ARG A 2 -48.87 0.41 -10.75
N ALA A 3 -48.37 -0.80 -10.52
CA ALA A 3 -47.04 -1.02 -9.96
C ALA A 3 -45.99 -0.71 -11.04
N PHE A 4 -45.10 0.24 -10.75
CA PHE A 4 -43.90 0.48 -11.55
C PHE A 4 -42.84 -0.54 -11.12
N PRO A 5 -42.26 -1.34 -12.05
CA PRO A 5 -41.14 -2.18 -11.70
C PRO A 5 -39.94 -1.28 -11.39
N VAL A 6 -39.42 -1.40 -10.16
CA VAL A 6 -38.13 -0.85 -9.75
C VAL A 6 -37.08 -1.52 -10.62
N ARG A 7 -36.54 -0.77 -11.60
CA ARG A 7 -35.32 -1.16 -12.28
C ARG A 7 -34.21 -1.14 -11.23
N TYR A 8 -33.83 -2.32 -10.76
CA TYR A 8 -32.54 -2.48 -10.09
C TYR A 8 -31.48 -1.98 -11.07
N CYS A 9 -30.68 -1.00 -10.64
CA CYS A 9 -29.52 -0.55 -11.38
C CYS A 9 -28.53 -1.73 -11.44
N ASP A 10 -28.62 -2.48 -12.53
CA ASP A 10 -27.61 -3.38 -13.04
C ASP A 10 -26.38 -2.51 -13.38
N GLY A 11 -25.42 -2.39 -12.45
CA GLY A 11 -24.47 -1.27 -12.55
C GLY A 11 -23.35 -1.19 -11.53
N MET A 12 -22.80 -2.32 -11.07
CA MET A 12 -21.41 -2.40 -10.62
C MET A 12 -20.93 -3.82 -10.93
N SER A 13 -20.53 -4.06 -12.18
CA SER A 13 -19.64 -5.19 -12.47
C SER A 13 -18.44 -5.01 -11.56
N ALA A 14 -18.28 -5.91 -10.59
CA ALA A 14 -17.04 -6.09 -9.87
C ALA A 14 -15.96 -6.16 -10.96
N ARG A 15 -15.16 -5.09 -11.09
CA ARG A 15 -14.02 -5.12 -11.99
C ARG A 15 -13.23 -6.35 -11.57
N ASN A 16 -12.94 -7.27 -12.49
CA ASN A 16 -11.96 -8.32 -12.27
C ASN A 16 -10.62 -7.62 -12.06
N VAL A 17 -10.40 -7.11 -10.85
CA VAL A 17 -9.10 -6.62 -10.40
C VAL A 17 -8.30 -7.88 -10.12
N ASP A 18 -7.11 -7.95 -10.72
CA ASP A 18 -6.17 -9.03 -10.42
C ASP A 18 -5.91 -9.02 -8.91
N PRO A 19 -6.02 -10.15 -8.19
CA PRO A 19 -5.69 -10.21 -6.77
C PRO A 19 -4.30 -9.64 -6.45
N ALA A 20 -3.35 -9.73 -7.39
CA ALA A 20 -2.03 -9.13 -7.26
C ALA A 20 -2.05 -7.59 -7.18
N ASP A 21 -3.09 -6.93 -7.68
CA ASP A 21 -3.26 -5.47 -7.67
C ASP A 21 -4.22 -4.98 -6.57
N GLU A 22 -4.81 -5.90 -5.80
CA GLU A 22 -5.78 -5.55 -4.76
C GLU A 22 -5.09 -4.93 -3.54
N TRP A 23 -5.49 -3.72 -3.19
CA TRP A 23 -4.97 -3.02 -2.01
C TRP A 23 -5.55 -3.63 -0.73
N PRO A 24 -4.71 -4.19 0.16
CA PRO A 24 -5.21 -4.74 1.41
C PRO A 24 -5.73 -3.63 2.32
N LEU A 25 -6.71 -3.98 3.16
CA LEU A 25 -7.13 -3.13 4.27
C LEU A 25 -6.12 -3.29 5.41
N PRO A 26 -5.50 -2.19 5.89
CA PRO A 26 -4.57 -2.27 7.01
C PRO A 26 -5.23 -2.87 8.26
N PRO A 27 -4.51 -3.71 9.02
CA PRO A 27 -5.04 -4.36 10.20
C PRO A 27 -5.47 -3.36 11.29
N PRO A 28 -6.44 -3.72 12.16
CA PRO A 28 -7.00 -2.84 13.18
C PRO A 28 -5.97 -2.11 14.06
N TRP A 29 -4.90 -2.80 14.44
CA TRP A 29 -3.86 -2.25 15.32
C TRP A 29 -3.10 -1.07 14.69
N MET A 30 -2.99 -1.01 13.35
CA MET A 30 -2.33 0.10 12.67
C MET A 30 -3.06 1.42 12.90
N TRP A 31 -4.39 1.39 13.05
CA TRP A 31 -5.20 2.57 13.34
C TRP A 31 -5.06 3.05 14.80
N GLY A 32 -4.59 2.18 15.69
CA GLY A 32 -4.24 2.54 17.07
C GLY A 32 -2.92 3.33 17.17
N CYS A 33 -2.06 3.25 16.15
CA CYS A 33 -0.82 4.01 16.10
C CYS A 33 -0.99 5.29 15.27
N GLY A 34 -0.83 6.45 15.91
CA GLY A 34 -0.95 7.75 15.25
C GLY A 34 0.03 7.91 14.09
N LYS A 35 1.26 7.39 14.23
CA LYS A 35 2.28 7.51 13.18
C LYS A 35 2.02 6.59 11.99
N CYS A 36 1.55 5.36 12.22
CA CYS A 36 1.07 4.49 11.14
C CYS A 36 -0.04 5.16 10.34
N THR A 37 -1.03 5.75 11.03
CA THR A 37 -2.17 6.41 10.39
C THR A 37 -1.75 7.64 9.58
N GLU A 38 -0.85 8.46 10.12
CA GLU A 38 -0.29 9.63 9.42
C GLU A 38 0.43 9.21 8.12
N LEU A 39 1.34 8.23 8.21
CA LEU A 39 2.14 7.78 7.08
C LEU A 39 1.28 7.07 6.03
N TYR A 40 0.32 6.24 6.43
CA TYR A 40 -0.62 5.59 5.52
C TYR A 40 -1.48 6.63 4.78
N ARG A 41 -1.99 7.65 5.49
CA ARG A 41 -2.73 8.74 4.87
C ARG A 41 -1.87 9.50 3.86
N ALA A 42 -0.64 9.85 4.23
CA ALA A 42 0.30 10.53 3.33
C ALA A 42 0.54 9.72 2.05
N MET A 43 0.74 8.40 2.18
CA MET A 43 0.89 7.49 1.05
C MET A 43 -0.33 7.48 0.13
N LYS A 44 -1.55 7.37 0.68
CA LYS A 44 -2.78 7.36 -0.14
C LYS A 44 -3.07 8.72 -0.77
N GLN A 45 -2.56 9.81 -0.20
CA GLN A 45 -2.76 11.18 -0.70
C GLN A 45 -1.68 11.63 -1.68
N ALA A 46 -0.52 10.95 -1.73
CA ALA A 46 0.62 11.33 -2.55
C ALA A 46 0.28 11.58 -4.04
N PRO A 47 -0.48 10.73 -4.75
CA PRO A 47 -0.83 11.00 -6.15
C PRO A 47 -1.55 12.35 -6.30
N LYS A 48 -2.59 12.58 -5.49
CA LYS A 48 -3.39 13.81 -5.54
C LYS A 48 -2.57 15.06 -5.22
N LEU A 49 -1.64 14.97 -4.27
CA LEU A 49 -0.79 16.10 -3.90
C LEU A 49 0.21 16.44 -5.00
N VAL A 50 0.76 15.42 -5.66
CA VAL A 50 1.67 15.62 -6.78
C VAL A 50 0.94 16.17 -7.99
N ASP A 51 -0.24 15.65 -8.34
CA ASP A 51 -1.05 16.18 -9.43
C ASP A 51 -1.35 17.68 -9.22
N ALA A 52 -1.76 18.07 -8.01
CA ALA A 52 -2.00 19.46 -7.67
C ALA A 52 -0.74 20.33 -7.75
N ALA A 53 0.42 19.81 -7.34
CA ALA A 53 1.69 20.52 -7.43
C ALA A 53 2.13 20.70 -8.90
N LEU A 54 1.92 19.70 -9.76
CA LEU A 54 2.20 19.80 -11.20
C LEU A 54 1.30 20.84 -11.87
N GLU A 55 0.02 20.90 -11.50
CA GLU A 55 -0.91 21.93 -11.99
C GLU A 55 -0.48 23.35 -11.57
N GLU A 56 0.00 23.53 -10.34
CA GLU A 56 0.39 24.84 -9.81
C GLU A 56 1.77 25.32 -10.31
N LEU A 57 2.76 24.42 -10.31
CA LEU A 57 4.17 24.75 -10.56
C LEU A 57 4.57 24.66 -12.04
N GLY A 58 3.74 24.02 -12.86
CA GLY A 58 3.97 23.85 -14.29
C GLY A 58 5.02 22.78 -14.64
N PRO A 59 5.23 22.50 -15.94
CA PRO A 59 5.96 21.34 -16.45
C PRO A 59 7.49 21.36 -16.22
N GLY A 60 8.01 22.32 -15.44
CA GLY A 60 9.44 22.48 -15.16
C GLY A 60 9.87 21.94 -13.78
N VAL A 61 8.93 21.50 -12.94
CA VAL A 61 9.23 20.90 -11.64
C VAL A 61 9.10 19.40 -11.71
N ASP A 62 10.17 18.71 -11.34
CA ASP A 62 10.19 17.26 -11.19
C ASP A 62 9.43 16.87 -9.91
N CYS A 63 8.11 16.75 -10.04
CA CYS A 63 7.25 16.13 -9.04
C CYS A 63 6.81 14.77 -9.59
N ASP A 64 7.60 13.72 -9.36
CA ASP A 64 7.19 12.35 -9.70
C ASP A 64 6.23 11.79 -8.62
N PRO A 65 4.97 11.45 -8.97
CA PRO A 65 4.05 10.78 -8.06
C PRO A 65 4.62 9.47 -7.52
N HIS A 66 5.35 8.72 -8.35
CA HIS A 66 5.90 7.42 -7.98
C HIS A 66 6.94 7.55 -6.87
N ASP A 67 7.85 8.52 -6.95
CA ASP A 67 8.84 8.78 -5.90
C ASP A 67 8.20 9.16 -4.57
N SER A 68 7.11 9.95 -4.62
CA SER A 68 6.37 10.34 -3.42
C SER A 68 5.62 9.16 -2.78
N ILE A 69 5.09 8.25 -3.59
CA ILE A 69 4.41 7.03 -3.13
C ILE A 69 5.43 6.04 -2.56
N VAL A 70 6.51 5.74 -3.28
CA VAL A 70 7.53 4.78 -2.85
C VAL A 70 8.22 5.26 -1.57
N SER A 71 8.57 6.54 -1.48
CA SER A 71 9.20 7.09 -0.28
C SER A 71 8.27 7.03 0.95
N THR A 72 6.97 7.26 0.79
CA THR A 72 6.00 7.14 1.89
C THR A 72 5.74 5.68 2.28
N GLN A 73 5.72 4.74 1.32
CA GLN A 73 5.69 3.30 1.59
C GLN A 73 6.90 2.84 2.40
N ILE A 74 8.12 3.23 1.99
CA ILE A 74 9.36 2.89 2.71
C ILE A 74 9.32 3.42 4.16
N ARG A 75 8.85 4.66 4.35
CA ARG A 75 8.75 5.25 5.69
C ARG A 75 7.73 4.53 6.58
N LEU A 76 6.59 4.13 6.03
CA LEU A 76 5.58 3.36 6.75
C LEU A 76 6.09 1.96 7.11
N ALA A 77 6.67 1.25 6.13
CA ALA A 77 7.28 -0.06 6.32
C ALA A 77 8.33 -0.04 7.43
N ARG A 78 9.26 0.92 7.38
CA ARG A 78 10.28 1.12 8.42
C ARG A 78 9.69 1.40 9.79
N HIS A 79 8.65 2.22 9.86
CA HIS A 79 8.01 2.51 11.13
C HIS A 79 7.39 1.24 11.75
N ILE A 80 6.66 0.46 10.95
CA ILE A 80 6.08 -0.81 11.39
C ILE A 80 7.19 -1.78 11.81
N ALA A 81 8.20 -1.97 10.96
CA ALA A 81 9.33 -2.86 11.20
C ALA A 81 10.19 -2.50 12.42
N THR A 82 10.08 -1.27 12.94
CA THR A 82 10.84 -0.83 14.12
C THR A 82 10.00 -0.73 15.38
N ARG A 83 8.69 -0.47 15.26
CA ARG A 83 7.80 -0.20 16.41
C ARG A 83 6.75 -1.28 16.64
N HIS A 84 6.49 -2.12 15.65
CA HIS A 84 5.41 -3.10 15.64
C HIS A 84 5.90 -4.46 15.15
N VAL A 85 7.16 -4.83 15.47
CA VAL A 85 7.78 -6.10 15.04
C VAL A 85 6.94 -7.31 15.45
N SER A 86 6.37 -7.29 16.66
CA SER A 86 5.52 -8.37 17.18
C SER A 86 4.19 -8.51 16.45
N GLU A 87 3.78 -7.49 15.69
CA GLU A 87 2.52 -7.47 14.93
C GLU A 87 2.75 -7.83 13.45
N LEU A 88 4.01 -8.06 13.04
CA LEU A 88 4.31 -8.41 11.66
C LEU A 88 3.86 -9.84 11.34
N PRO A 89 3.23 -10.06 10.17
CA PRO A 89 2.91 -11.41 9.72
C PRO A 89 4.20 -12.17 9.49
N GLU A 90 4.15 -13.51 9.59
CA GLU A 90 5.27 -14.36 9.18
C GLU A 90 5.65 -14.12 7.70
N ALA A 91 6.83 -14.62 7.30
CA ALA A 91 7.24 -14.54 5.91
C ALA A 91 6.19 -15.23 5.01
N ASP A 92 5.82 -14.56 3.92
CA ASP A 92 4.88 -15.09 2.94
C ASP A 92 5.60 -16.09 2.01
N GLU A 93 5.09 -17.32 1.94
CA GLU A 93 5.66 -18.40 1.11
C GLU A 93 5.41 -18.18 -0.39
N GLU A 94 4.40 -17.38 -0.75
CA GLU A 94 4.07 -17.07 -2.15
C GLU A 94 4.88 -15.86 -2.68
N CYS A 95 5.52 -15.09 -1.79
CA CYS A 95 6.35 -13.96 -2.17
C CYS A 95 7.82 -14.39 -2.39
N GLU A 96 8.30 -14.28 -3.63
CA GLU A 96 9.66 -14.67 -4.01
C GLU A 96 10.75 -13.99 -3.18
N ARG A 97 10.53 -12.73 -2.77
CA ARG A 97 11.49 -11.97 -1.96
C ARG A 97 11.52 -12.43 -0.50
N CYS A 98 10.36 -12.77 0.09
CA CYS A 98 10.29 -13.43 1.39
C CYS A 98 11.03 -14.78 1.37
N VAL A 99 10.81 -15.60 0.35
CA VAL A 99 11.45 -16.91 0.20
C VAL A 99 12.96 -16.78 -0.02
N SER A 100 13.38 -15.86 -0.89
CA SER A 100 14.80 -15.62 -1.19
C SER A 100 15.59 -15.12 0.02
N ASP A 101 14.92 -14.38 0.91
CA ASP A 101 15.53 -13.89 2.13
C ASP A 101 15.52 -14.90 3.28
N ALA A 102 14.74 -15.99 3.21
CA ALA A 102 14.82 -17.08 4.20
C ALA A 102 16.25 -17.67 4.32
N SER A 103 17.09 -17.45 3.30
CA SER A 103 18.51 -17.82 3.27
C SER A 103 19.45 -16.80 3.96
N GLY A 104 18.93 -15.68 4.49
CA GLY A 104 19.70 -14.63 5.18
C GLY A 104 20.44 -13.66 4.26
N ASN A 105 19.94 -13.46 3.04
CA ASN A 105 20.61 -12.65 2.02
C ASN A 105 20.45 -11.14 2.23
N LEU A 106 19.40 -10.69 2.93
CA LEU A 106 19.18 -9.28 3.27
C LEU A 106 19.51 -9.00 4.75
N PRO A 107 19.93 -7.77 5.07
CA PRO A 107 19.89 -7.29 6.44
C PRO A 107 18.49 -7.51 7.05
N ALA A 108 18.43 -8.06 8.27
CA ALA A 108 17.16 -8.40 8.93
C ALA A 108 16.15 -7.24 9.00
N VAL A 109 16.62 -6.00 9.08
CA VAL A 109 15.74 -4.82 9.06
C VAL A 109 15.01 -4.66 7.72
N LEU A 110 15.67 -4.97 6.60
CA LEU A 110 15.05 -4.90 5.27
C LEU A 110 14.05 -6.03 5.05
N ALA A 111 14.30 -7.21 5.62
CA ALA A 111 13.35 -8.32 5.66
C ALA A 111 12.05 -7.93 6.38
N LEU A 112 12.18 -7.30 7.54
CA LEU A 112 11.03 -6.82 8.33
C LEU A 112 10.31 -5.67 7.62
N GLU A 113 11.04 -4.76 6.97
CA GLU A 113 10.45 -3.70 6.15
C GLU A 113 9.64 -4.30 4.98
N HIS A 114 10.17 -5.32 4.30
CA HIS A 114 9.48 -6.00 3.22
C HIS A 114 8.21 -6.71 3.73
N ARG A 115 8.31 -7.48 4.82
CA ARG A 115 7.15 -8.10 5.51
C ARG A 115 6.08 -7.08 5.90
N ALA A 116 6.49 -5.89 6.34
CA ALA A 116 5.55 -4.83 6.70
C ALA A 116 4.73 -4.34 5.50
N ARG A 117 5.27 -4.32 4.28
CA ARG A 117 4.56 -3.80 3.09
C ARG A 117 3.36 -4.66 2.71
N HIS A 118 3.42 -5.97 2.94
CA HIS A 118 2.28 -6.90 2.75
C HIS A 118 1.02 -6.48 3.52
N LEU A 119 1.14 -5.70 4.59
CA LEU A 119 -0.01 -5.22 5.37
C LEU A 119 -0.80 -4.09 4.73
N PHE A 120 -0.22 -3.39 3.74
CA PHE A 120 -0.80 -2.14 3.24
C PHE A 120 -0.60 -1.86 1.75
N ALA A 121 0.20 -2.68 1.05
CA ALA A 121 0.45 -2.58 -0.38
C ALA A 121 0.05 -3.89 -1.09
N PRO A 122 -0.43 -3.82 -2.34
CA PRO A 122 -0.77 -4.98 -3.15
C PRO A 122 0.47 -5.81 -3.52
N PRO A 123 0.35 -7.13 -3.73
CA PRO A 123 1.48 -8.00 -4.10
C PRO A 123 2.31 -7.48 -5.28
N SER A 124 1.66 -6.97 -6.33
CA SER A 124 2.33 -6.44 -7.53
C SER A 124 3.28 -5.28 -7.21
N ILE A 125 3.00 -4.50 -6.17
CA ILE A 125 3.89 -3.42 -5.70
C ILE A 125 4.97 -3.97 -4.76
N VAL A 126 4.62 -4.92 -3.89
CA VAL A 126 5.55 -5.50 -2.92
C VAL A 126 6.68 -6.25 -3.62
N ASP A 127 6.40 -6.95 -4.71
CA ASP A 127 7.40 -7.72 -5.46
C ASP A 127 8.41 -6.82 -6.21
N MET A 128 8.03 -5.58 -6.54
CA MET A 128 8.91 -4.63 -7.22
C MET A 128 9.96 -3.95 -6.31
N LEU A 129 9.79 -3.99 -4.98
CA LEU A 129 10.54 -3.19 -3.99
C LEU A 129 11.21 -3.98 -2.87
#